data_AF-A0A7S2P9K8-F1
#
_entry.id   AF-A0A7S2P9K8-F1
#
_cell.length_a   1.000
_cell.length_b   1.000
_cell.length_c   1.000
_cell.angle_alpha   90.00
_cell.angle_beta   90.00
_cell.angle_gamma   90.00
#
_symmetry.space_group_name_H-M   'P 1'
#
loop_
_entity.id
_entity.type
_entity.pdbx_description
1 polymer ?
#
loop_
_entity_poly.entity_id
_entity_poly.type
_entity_poly.pdbx_seq_one_letter_code
_entity_poly.pdbx_strand_id
1 'polypeptide(L)'
;KKYLTGQVVTIEKINAAEQFFSSHFPNPESKSFNRNGWEYILKQHDGRLPIKIRSVLEGTVVRLKDATTLMTIENTDPKCFWLPEYLETLLGQIWYPTAASTRSLALRRALRRFMQET
;
A
#
# COMPACT_ATOMS: atom_id res chain seq x y z
N LYS A 1 -9.78 0.14 -3.19
CA LYS A 1 -10.08 0.34 -4.64
C LYS A 1 -9.57 1.70 -5.15
N LYS A 2 -10.05 2.84 -4.62
CA LYS A 2 -9.68 4.20 -5.07
C LYS A 2 -8.20 4.44 -5.43
N TYR A 3 -7.26 3.87 -4.67
CA TYR A 3 -5.82 4.19 -4.81
C TYR A 3 -5.03 3.29 -5.78
N LEU A 4 -5.43 2.03 -5.99
CA LEU A 4 -4.59 1.03 -6.66
C LEU A 4 -5.26 0.38 -7.87
N THR A 5 -6.58 0.47 -8.01
CA THR A 5 -7.32 -0.18 -9.11
C THR A 5 -7.73 0.83 -10.18
N GLY A 6 -7.64 0.43 -11.45
CA GLY A 6 -7.97 1.26 -12.60
C GLY A 6 -6.77 2.07 -13.10
N GLN A 7 -7.03 3.07 -13.95
CA GLN A 7 -6.01 4.01 -14.39
C GLN A 7 -5.72 5.00 -13.27
N VAL A 8 -4.65 4.75 -12.53
CA VAL A 8 -4.25 5.58 -11.38
C VAL A 8 -3.10 6.51 -11.73
N VAL A 9 -2.36 6.22 -12.78
CA VAL A 9 -1.29 7.05 -13.35
C VAL A 9 -1.83 7.77 -14.59
N THR A 10 -1.67 9.10 -14.65
CA THR A 10 -2.00 9.92 -15.82
C THR A 10 -0.89 10.94 -16.04
N ILE A 11 -0.81 11.52 -17.25
CA ILE A 11 0.25 12.48 -17.58
C ILE A 11 0.17 13.74 -16.71
N GLU A 12 -1.05 14.17 -16.35
CA GLU A 12 -1.27 15.31 -15.47
C GLU A 12 -0.70 15.05 -14.08
N LYS A 13 -0.91 13.84 -13.55
CA LYS A 13 -0.34 13.43 -12.25
C LYS A 13 1.18 13.33 -12.29
N ILE A 14 1.75 12.84 -13.39
CA ILE A 14 3.22 12.75 -13.55
C ILE A 14 3.82 14.15 -13.55
N ASN A 15 3.25 15.08 -14.32
CA ASN A 15 3.71 16.47 -14.39
C ASN A 15 3.56 17.18 -13.04
N ALA A 16 2.41 17.02 -12.38
CA ALA A 16 2.17 17.60 -11.05
C ALA A 16 3.14 17.03 -10.00
N ALA A 17 3.41 15.73 -10.04
CA ALA A 17 4.37 15.09 -9.15
C ALA A 17 5.78 15.63 -9.39
N GLU A 18 6.23 15.70 -10.65
CA GLU A 18 7.56 16.25 -10.96
C GLU A 18 7.72 17.67 -10.42
N GLN A 19 6.75 18.56 -10.67
CA GLN A 19 6.78 19.92 -10.13
C GLN A 19 6.85 19.93 -8.60
N PHE A 20 6.07 19.06 -7.94
CA PHE A 20 6.08 18.91 -6.50
C PHE A 20 7.47 18.46 -6.01
N PHE A 21 8.05 17.41 -6.59
CA PHE A 21 9.37 16.90 -6.22
C PHE A 21 10.46 17.94 -6.46
N SER A 22 10.48 18.64 -7.60
CA SER A 22 11.46 19.70 -7.87
C SER A 22 11.38 20.86 -6.87
N SER A 23 10.19 21.20 -6.38
CA SER A 23 10.01 22.26 -5.38
C SER A 23 10.52 21.83 -3.99
N HIS A 24 10.42 20.55 -3.65
CA HIS A 24 10.82 20.02 -2.33
C HIS A 24 12.29 19.57 -2.28
N PHE A 25 12.83 19.13 -3.42
CA PHE A 25 14.19 18.64 -3.56
C PHE A 25 14.94 19.46 -4.63
N PRO A 26 15.39 20.68 -4.29
CA PRO A 26 15.93 21.64 -5.26
C PRO A 26 17.33 21.28 -5.79
N ASN A 27 17.98 20.24 -5.27
CA ASN A 27 19.30 19.82 -5.74
C ASN A 27 19.18 19.15 -7.13
N PRO A 28 19.79 19.70 -8.21
CA PRO A 28 19.71 19.14 -9.56
C PRO A 28 20.30 17.73 -9.69
N GLU A 29 21.21 17.35 -8.81
CA GLU A 29 21.82 16.02 -8.79
C GLU A 29 20.90 14.97 -8.13
N SER A 30 19.87 15.43 -7.41
CA SER A 30 18.90 14.55 -6.78
C SER A 30 17.94 14.01 -7.85
N LYS A 31 18.14 12.75 -8.25
CA LYS A 31 17.18 11.98 -9.06
C LYS A 31 15.96 11.59 -8.21
N SER A 32 15.31 12.58 -7.61
CA SER A 32 14.26 12.39 -6.60
C SER A 32 12.95 11.87 -7.16
N PHE A 33 12.72 12.00 -8.47
CA PHE A 33 11.50 11.54 -9.13
C PHE A 33 11.80 10.67 -10.37
N ASN A 34 11.31 9.42 -10.37
CA ASN A 34 11.46 8.48 -11.47
C ASN A 34 10.37 8.70 -12.56
N ARG A 35 10.44 9.83 -13.27
CA ARG A 35 9.49 10.15 -14.35
C ARG A 35 9.40 9.05 -15.42
N ASN A 36 10.55 8.56 -15.87
CA ASN A 36 10.63 7.54 -16.92
C ASN A 36 9.90 6.25 -16.53
N GLY A 37 10.01 5.83 -15.26
CA GLY A 37 9.29 4.68 -14.74
C GLY A 37 7.76 4.88 -14.75
N TRP A 38 7.29 6.07 -14.38
CA TRP A 38 5.85 6.37 -14.39
C TRP A 38 5.28 6.51 -15.81
N GLU A 39 6.02 7.14 -16.73
CA GLU A 39 5.62 7.21 -18.14
C GLU A 39 5.60 5.82 -18.80
N TYR A 40 6.53 4.94 -18.42
CA TYR A 40 6.52 3.55 -18.86
C TYR A 40 5.23 2.84 -18.43
N ILE A 41 4.80 3.00 -17.18
CA ILE A 41 3.54 2.43 -16.68
C ILE A 41 2.34 3.00 -17.45
N LEU A 42 2.33 4.31 -17.73
CA LEU A 42 1.28 4.94 -18.52
C LEU A 42 1.20 4.34 -19.93
N LYS A 43 2.34 4.22 -20.62
CA LYS A 43 2.42 3.76 -22.01
C LYS A 43 2.18 2.26 -22.17
N GLN A 44 2.73 1.42 -21.29
CA GLN A 44 2.69 -0.05 -21.44
C GLN A 44 1.51 -0.70 -20.71
N HIS A 45 1.06 -0.12 -19.59
CA HIS A 45 0.00 -0.69 -18.75
C HIS A 45 -1.26 0.19 -18.72
N ASP A 46 -1.38 1.16 -19.64
CA ASP A 46 -2.50 2.13 -19.70
C ASP A 46 -2.75 2.83 -18.35
N GLY A 47 -1.64 3.14 -17.65
CA GLY A 47 -1.65 3.79 -16.33
C GLY A 47 -2.19 2.92 -15.19
N ARG A 48 -2.36 1.61 -15.41
CA ARG A 48 -2.65 0.61 -14.37
C ARG A 48 -1.35 0.11 -13.74
N LEU A 49 -1.34 -0.10 -12.43
CA LEU A 49 -0.13 -0.55 -11.73
C LEU A 49 0.12 -2.05 -11.98
N PRO A 50 1.29 -2.46 -12.50
CA PRO A 50 1.64 -3.86 -12.74
C PRO A 50 2.10 -4.52 -11.43
N ILE A 51 1.16 -4.72 -10.50
CA ILE A 51 1.38 -5.32 -9.19
C ILE A 51 0.37 -6.42 -8.91
N LYS A 52 0.78 -7.40 -8.11
CA LYS A 52 -0.08 -8.45 -7.58
C LYS A 52 0.04 -8.47 -6.07
N ILE A 53 -1.11 -8.36 -5.40
CA ILE A 53 -1.22 -8.38 -3.94
C ILE A 53 -1.90 -9.69 -3.55
N ARG A 54 -1.31 -10.43 -2.61
CA ARG A 54 -1.95 -11.55 -1.91
C ARG A 54 -2.09 -11.18 -0.45
N SER A 55 -3.24 -11.48 0.15
CA SER A 55 -3.46 -11.22 1.57
C SER A 55 -4.30 -12.31 2.20
N VAL A 56 -4.25 -12.39 3.52
CA VAL A 56 -5.29 -13.09 4.29
C VAL A 56 -6.64 -12.41 4.08
N LEU A 57 -7.73 -13.16 4.27
CA LEU A 57 -9.08 -12.61 4.20
C LEU A 57 -9.31 -11.60 5.33
N GLU A 58 -9.97 -10.48 5.04
CA GLU A 58 -10.33 -9.50 6.05
C GLU A 58 -11.19 -10.11 7.16
N GLY A 59 -10.94 -9.70 8.41
CA GLY A 59 -11.63 -10.24 9.59
C GLY A 59 -11.05 -11.58 10.12
N THR A 60 -10.10 -12.19 9.41
CA THR A 60 -9.40 -13.38 9.89
C THR A 60 -8.60 -13.04 11.16
N VAL A 61 -8.80 -13.83 12.22
CA VAL A 61 -8.00 -13.70 13.44
C VAL A 61 -6.69 -14.46 13.27
N VAL A 62 -5.61 -13.73 13.02
CA VAL A 62 -4.27 -14.30 12.85
C VAL A 62 -3.53 -14.30 14.20
N ARG A 63 -2.84 -15.40 14.53
CA ARG A 63 -2.04 -15.54 15.74
C ARG A 63 -0.58 -15.17 15.45
N LEU A 64 0.05 -14.42 16.35
CA LEU A 64 1.44 -13.96 16.21
C LEU A 64 2.50 -15.08 16.31
N LYS A 65 2.14 -16.30 16.71
CA LYS A 65 3.12 -17.37 17.01
C LYS A 65 3.83 -17.93 15.77
N ASP A 66 3.29 -17.74 14.58
CA ASP A 66 3.74 -18.46 13.38
C ASP A 66 4.31 -17.56 12.28
N ALA A 67 4.86 -16.39 12.63
CA ALA A 67 5.44 -15.43 11.67
C ALA A 67 4.56 -15.20 10.43
N THR A 68 3.23 -15.16 10.62
CA THR A 68 2.29 -15.26 9.52
C THR A 68 2.23 -13.95 8.74
N THR A 69 2.65 -14.00 7.49
CA THR A 69 2.54 -12.89 6.55
C THR A 69 1.07 -12.54 6.31
N LEU A 70 0.67 -11.31 6.62
CA LEU A 70 -0.70 -10.82 6.39
C LEU A 70 -0.94 -10.46 4.93
N MET A 71 0.09 -9.93 4.26
CA MET A 71 0.02 -9.46 2.88
C MET A 71 1.39 -9.55 2.22
N THR A 72 1.42 -9.95 0.95
CA THR A 72 2.58 -9.84 0.06
C THR A 72 2.23 -9.00 -1.16
N ILE A 73 3.23 -8.28 -1.67
CA ILE A 73 3.15 -7.53 -2.92
C ILE A 73 4.31 -7.95 -3.81
N GLU A 74 4.01 -8.24 -5.08
CA GLU A 74 5.01 -8.51 -6.11
C GLU A 74 4.71 -7.68 -7.36
N ASN A 75 5.74 -7.31 -8.10
CA ASN A 75 5.58 -6.70 -9.42
C ASN A 75 5.25 -7.79 -10.46
N THR A 76 4.40 -7.46 -11.42
CA THR A 76 4.10 -8.33 -12.57
C THR A 76 4.92 -7.98 -13.82
N ASP A 77 5.62 -6.84 -13.81
CA ASP A 77 6.53 -6.40 -14.87
C ASP A 77 7.95 -6.16 -14.30
N PRO A 78 9.00 -6.80 -14.84
CA PRO A 78 10.39 -6.60 -14.41
C PRO A 78 10.88 -5.15 -14.46
N LYS A 79 10.38 -4.32 -15.38
CA LYS A 79 10.77 -2.90 -15.51
C LYS A 79 10.19 -2.02 -14.39
N CYS A 80 9.25 -2.56 -13.59
CA CYS A 80 8.62 -1.89 -12.46
C CYS A 80 9.08 -2.44 -11.11
N PHE A 81 10.33 -2.90 -10.99
CA PHE A 81 10.90 -3.46 -9.75
C PHE A 81 10.88 -2.49 -8.55
N TRP A 82 10.93 -1.19 -8.79
CA TRP A 82 10.92 -0.13 -7.77
C TRP A 82 9.51 0.18 -7.23
N LEU A 83 8.45 -0.29 -7.90
CA LEU A 83 7.08 0.07 -7.60
C LEU A 83 6.57 -0.50 -6.26
N PRO A 84 6.88 -1.75 -5.86
CA PRO A 84 6.47 -2.27 -4.56
C PRO A 84 7.00 -1.44 -3.38
N GLU A 85 8.27 -1.02 -3.43
CA GLU A 85 8.89 -0.17 -2.41
C GLU A 85 8.22 1.21 -2.36
N TYR A 86 7.93 1.80 -3.54
CA TYR A 86 7.20 3.06 -3.60
C TYR A 86 5.82 2.99 -2.94
N LEU A 87 5.13 1.85 -3.06
CA LEU A 87 3.80 1.64 -2.49
C LEU A 87 3.81 1.27 -1.00
N GLU A 88 4.97 1.03 -0.40
CA GLU A 88 5.10 0.62 1.00
C GLU A 88 4.44 1.64 1.93
N THR A 89 4.68 2.94 1.73
CA THR A 89 4.10 4.00 2.57
C THR A 89 2.57 3.95 2.58
N LEU A 90 1.94 3.66 1.44
CA LEU A 90 0.48 3.56 1.34
C LEU A 90 -0.02 2.26 1.99
N LEU A 91 0.61 1.13 1.67
CA LEU A 91 0.20 -0.18 2.15
C LEU A 91 0.46 -0.37 3.64
N GLY A 92 1.49 0.29 4.18
CA GLY A 92 1.80 0.30 5.61
C GLY A 92 0.66 0.80 6.46
N GLN A 93 -0.21 1.68 5.92
CA GLN A 93 -1.39 2.21 6.64
C GLN A 93 -2.37 1.13 7.12
N ILE A 94 -2.25 -0.12 6.65
CA ILE A 94 -3.03 -1.27 7.13
C ILE A 94 -2.85 -1.56 8.63
N TRP A 95 -1.77 -1.06 9.25
CA TRP A 95 -1.53 -1.21 10.69
C TRP A 95 -2.70 -0.64 11.51
N TYR A 96 -3.27 0.48 11.07
CA TYR A 96 -4.32 1.20 11.82
C TYR A 96 -5.62 0.40 11.94
N PRO A 97 -6.29 -0.01 10.83
CA PRO A 97 -7.51 -0.81 10.93
C PRO A 97 -7.29 -2.17 11.60
N THR A 98 -6.11 -2.77 11.42
CA THR A 98 -5.75 -4.05 12.05
C THR A 98 -5.66 -3.91 13.57
N ALA A 99 -4.96 -2.88 14.06
CA ALA A 99 -4.83 -2.61 15.49
C ALA A 99 -6.17 -2.23 16.13
N ALA A 100 -6.96 -1.37 15.47
CA ALA A 100 -8.28 -0.98 15.95
C ALA A 100 -9.23 -2.19 16.09
N SER A 101 -9.30 -3.04 15.06
CA SER A 101 -10.15 -4.23 15.07
C SER A 101 -9.72 -5.25 16.12
N THR A 102 -8.40 -5.43 16.30
CA THR A 102 -7.84 -6.33 17.32
C THR A 102 -8.19 -5.86 18.73
N ARG A 103 -8.05 -4.57 19.01
CA ARG A 103 -8.42 -3.97 20.30
C ARG A 103 -9.92 -4.09 20.58
N SER A 104 -10.75 -3.79 19.58
CA SER A 104 -12.21 -3.94 19.69
C SER A 104 -12.62 -5.39 20.00
N LEU A 105 -12.01 -6.36 19.32
CA LEU A 105 -12.25 -7.77 19.59
C LEU A 105 -11.83 -8.18 21.01
N ALA A 106 -10.69 -7.69 21.50
CA ALA A 106 -10.22 -7.95 22.87
C ALA A 106 -11.19 -7.39 23.92
N LEU A 107 -11.65 -6.14 23.73
CA LEU A 107 -12.65 -5.51 24.60
C LEU A 107 -13.95 -6.30 24.60
N ARG A 108 -14.45 -6.70 23.43
CA ARG A 108 -15.67 -7.53 23.32
C ARG A 108 -15.54 -8.86 24.07
N ARG A 109 -14.38 -9.50 23.99
CA ARG A 109 -14.10 -10.75 24.72
C ARG A 109 -14.08 -10.53 26.24
N ALA A 110 -13.45 -9.44 26.70
CA ALA A 110 -13.43 -9.10 28.11
C ALA A 110 -14.83 -8.82 28.67
N LEU A 111 -15.61 -7.98 27.98
CA LEU A 111 -16.99 -7.67 28.38
C LEU A 111 -17.87 -8.92 28.45
N ARG A 112 -17.80 -9.79 27.42
CA ARG A 112 -18.55 -11.05 27.39
C ARG A 112 -18.19 -11.95 28.57
N ARG A 113 -16.93 -11.99 29.00
CA ARG A 113 -16.50 -12.78 30.15
C ARG A 113 -17.15 -12.27 31.44
N PHE A 114 -17.07 -10.98 31.73
CA PHE A 114 -17.68 -10.40 32.94
C PHE A 114 -19.21 -10.57 32.97
N MET A 115 -19.88 -10.47 31.82
CA MET A 115 -21.32 -10.71 31.70
C MET A 115 -21.74 -12.17 31.92
N GLN A 116 -20.82 -13.14 31.83
CA GLN A 116 -21.10 -14.55 32.10
C GLN A 116 -20.80 -14.93 33.55
N GLU A 117 -19.92 -14.17 34.21
CA GLU A 117 -19.55 -14.36 35.62
C GLU A 117 -20.52 -13.65 36.58
N THR A 118 -21.35 -12.72 36.09
CA THR A 118 -22.41 -12.00 36.83
C THR A 118 -23.78 -12.41 36.33
#